data_AF-A0A3L7W9Y7-F1
#
_entry.id   AF-A0A3L7W9Y7-F1
#
_cell.length_a   1.000
_cell.length_b   1.000
_cell.length_c   1.000
_cell.angle_alpha   90.00
_cell.angle_beta   90.00
_cell.angle_gamma   90.00
#
_symmetry.space_group_name_H-M   'P 1'
#
loop_
_entity.id
_entity.type
_entity.pdbx_description
1 polymer ?
#
loop_
_entity_poly.entity_id
_entity_poly.type
_entity_poly.pdbx_seq_one_letter_code
_entity_poly.pdbx_strand_id
1 'polypeptide(L)' 'MADGDRCYFCTQRPREEIAIARWHPEEPDEQERLTIHLCGKHMERLQKAGQRGWPQKDYVYKQGFW' A
#
# COMPACT_ATOMS: atom_id res chain seq x y z
N MET A 1 8.46 -15.44 -12.52
CA MET A 1 9.43 -15.01 -11.49
C MET A 1 8.62 -14.34 -10.41
N ALA A 2 8.56 -14.93 -9.20
CA ALA A 2 7.71 -14.40 -8.13
C ALA A 2 8.29 -13.07 -7.64
N ASP A 3 7.63 -11.97 -7.96
CA ASP A 3 7.93 -10.61 -7.49
C ASP A 3 7.50 -10.45 -6.01
N GLY A 4 7.88 -11.42 -5.18
CA GLY A 4 7.50 -11.51 -3.76
C GLY A 4 8.66 -11.28 -2.80
N ASP A 5 9.85 -10.96 -3.31
CA ASP A 5 11.08 -10.90 -2.50
C ASP A 5 11.36 -9.48 -1.94
N ARG A 6 10.58 -8.48 -2.36
CA ARG A 6 10.81 -7.07 -1.99
C ARG A 6 9.52 -6.37 -1.59
N CYS A 7 9.66 -5.42 -0.68
CA CYS A 7 8.58 -4.53 -0.30
C CYS A 7 8.16 -3.64 -1.49
N TYR A 8 6.87 -3.42 -1.66
CA TYR A 8 6.37 -2.59 -2.75
C TYR A 8 6.89 -1.14 -2.72
N PHE A 9 7.07 -0.58 -1.52
CA PHE A 9 7.60 0.77 -1.33
C PHE A 9 9.14 0.84 -1.18
N CYS A 10 9.84 -0.29 -1.01
CA CYS A 10 11.30 -0.29 -0.84
C CYS A 10 11.95 -1.65 -1.13
N THR A 11 13.26 -1.68 -1.30
CA THR A 11 13.97 -2.92 -1.61
C THR A 11 14.16 -3.88 -0.44
N GLN A 12 13.60 -3.60 0.75
CA GLN A 12 13.74 -4.48 1.92
C GLN A 12 12.91 -5.75 1.78
N ARG A 13 13.33 -6.81 2.49
CA ARG A 13 12.58 -8.06 2.58
C ARG A 13 11.17 -7.80 3.13
N PRO A 14 10.11 -8.25 2.44
CA PRO A 14 8.76 -8.09 2.93
C PRO A 14 8.52 -9.02 4.11
N ARG A 15 7.62 -8.60 5.00
CA ARG A 15 7.20 -9.38 6.14
C ARG A 15 5.95 -10.20 5.82
N GLU A 16 4.99 -9.56 5.16
CA GLU A 16 3.70 -10.14 4.86
C GLU A 16 3.09 -9.46 3.62
N GLU A 17 2.23 -10.20 2.94
CA GLU A 17 1.39 -9.72 1.85
C GLU A 17 0.09 -9.14 2.40
N ILE A 18 -0.28 -7.93 1.99
CA ILE A 18 -1.51 -7.29 2.45
C ILE A 18 -2.33 -6.74 1.27
N ALA A 19 -3.65 -6.74 1.45
CA ALA A 19 -4.57 -6.06 0.55
C ALA A 19 -4.65 -4.56 0.90
N ILE A 20 -4.52 -3.73 -0.12
CA ILE A 20 -4.60 -2.27 -0.05
C ILE A 20 -5.59 -1.73 -1.07
N ALA A 21 -6.11 -0.54 -0.79
CA ALA A 21 -6.76 0.30 -1.78
C ALA A 21 -5.76 1.37 -2.24
N ARG A 22 -5.69 1.60 -3.56
CA ARG A 22 -4.92 2.66 -4.19
C ARG A 22 -5.86 3.53 -5.02
N TRP A 23 -5.77 4.84 -4.91
CA TRP A 23 -6.52 5.75 -5.79
C TRP A 23 -5.69 6.99 -6.12
N HIS A 24 -6.06 7.68 -7.19
CA HIS A 24 -5.51 8.99 -7.48
C HIS A 24 -6.16 10.04 -6.58
N PRO A 25 -5.40 10.98 -5.99
CA PRO A 25 -5.98 12.04 -5.16
C PRO A 25 -6.96 12.94 -5.93
N GLU A 26 -6.85 12.99 -7.25
CA GLU A 26 -7.76 13.73 -8.15
C GLU A 26 -9.06 12.94 -8.44
N GLU A 27 -9.03 11.62 -8.32
CA GLU A 27 -10.15 10.71 -8.60
C GLU A 27 -10.34 9.71 -7.43
N PRO A 28 -10.86 10.18 -6.27
CA PRO A 28 -10.99 9.36 -5.06
C PRO A 28 -12.03 8.24 -5.15
N ASP A 29 -12.93 8.30 -6.14
CA ASP A 29 -13.94 7.28 -6.42
C ASP A 29 -13.36 6.09 -7.21
N GLU A 30 -12.24 6.27 -7.91
CA GLU A 30 -11.56 5.21 -8.67
C GLU A 30 -10.54 4.46 -7.78
N GLN A 31 -11.06 3.74 -6.78
CA GLN A 31 -10.24 2.92 -5.89
C GLN A 31 -9.90 1.57 -6.51
N GLU A 32 -8.63 1.38 -6.81
CA GLU A 32 -8.07 0.11 -7.22
C GLU A 32 -7.69 -0.74 -6.00
N ARG A 33 -8.11 -2.00 -6.00
CA ARG A 33 -7.66 -2.97 -5.00
C ARG A 33 -6.40 -3.68 -5.47
N LEU A 34 -5.35 -3.58 -4.67
CA LEU A 34 -4.05 -4.22 -4.95
C LEU A 34 -3.63 -5.10 -3.78
N THR A 35 -2.92 -6.16 -4.07
CA THR A 35 -2.29 -7.02 -3.07
C THR A 35 -0.77 -6.83 -3.19
N ILE A 36 -0.14 -6.32 -2.13
CA ILE A 36 1.28 -5.95 -2.16
C ILE A 36 2.03 -6.53 -0.96
N HIS A 37 3.30 -6.88 -1.16
CA HIS A 37 4.18 -7.28 -0.09
C HIS A 37 4.79 -6.06 0.61
N LEU A 38 4.68 -5.96 1.93
CA LEU A 38 5.25 -4.84 2.70
C LEU A 38 6.23 -5.30 3.76
N CYS A 39 7.29 -4.51 3.97
CA CYS A 39 8.13 -4.63 5.15
C CYS A 39 7.39 -4.04 6.38
N GLY A 40 7.79 -4.45 7.59
CA GLY A 40 7.13 -4.01 8.82
C GLY A 40 7.06 -2.49 8.99
N LYS A 41 8.07 -1.74 8.50
CA LYS A 41 8.09 -0.27 8.58
C LYS A 41 7.03 0.38 7.70
N HIS A 42 6.87 -0.08 6.45
CA HIS A 42 5.89 0.48 5.54
C HIS A 42 4.47 0.04 5.87
N MET A 43 4.32 -1.19 6.38
CA MET A 43 3.06 -1.66 6.94
C MET A 43 2.60 -0.78 8.11
N GLU A 44 3.50 -0.49 9.07
CA GLU A 44 3.17 0.40 10.20
C GLU A 44 2.84 1.82 9.75
N ARG A 45 3.54 2.36 8.74
CA ARG A 45 3.20 3.67 8.15
C ARG A 45 1.81 3.68 7.53
N LEU A 46 1.48 2.64 6.77
CA LEU A 46 0.17 2.51 6.14
C LEU A 46 -0.95 2.36 7.18
N GLN A 47 -0.71 1.56 8.22
CA GLN A 47 -1.61 1.43 9.37
C GLN A 47 -1.83 2.76 10.10
N LYS A 48 -0.75 3.51 10.35
CA LYS A 48 -0.82 4.84 10.98
C LYS A 48 -1.57 5.86 10.13
N ALA A 49 -1.49 5.75 8.81
CA ALA A 49 -2.26 6.61 7.91
C ALA A 49 -3.77 6.30 7.99
N GLY A 50 -4.13 5.05 8.30
CA GLY A 50 -5.50 4.64 8.59
C GLY A 50 -6.46 5.02 7.46
N GLN A 51 -7.61 5.61 7.83
CA GLN A 51 -8.65 5.99 6.88
C GLN A 51 -8.25 7.16 5.96
N ARG A 52 -7.27 7.99 6.38
CA ARG A 52 -6.81 9.13 5.58
C ARG A 52 -5.99 8.68 4.36
N GLY A 53 -5.45 7.46 4.38
CA GLY A 53 -4.54 6.96 3.37
C GLY A 53 -3.16 7.62 3.45
N TRP A 54 -2.15 6.91 2.98
CA TRP A 54 -0.78 7.36 2.87
C TRP A 54 -0.52 7.85 1.44
N PRO A 55 -0.39 9.17 1.22
CA PRO A 55 -0.04 9.70 -0.09
C PRO A 55 1.40 9.32 -0.41
N GLN A 56 1.61 8.67 -1.55
CA GLN A 56 2.93 8.35 -2.04
C GLN A 56 3.03 8.50 -3.56
N LYS A 57 3.93 9.40 -3.98
CA LYS A 57 4.03 9.88 -5.36
C LYS A 57 2.66 10.38 -5.84
N ASP A 58 2.11 9.81 -6.91
CA ASP A 58 0.88 10.23 -7.57
C ASP A 58 -0.38 9.51 -7.06
N TYR A 59 -0.24 8.62 -6.07
CA TYR A 59 -1.34 7.81 -5.55
C TYR A 59 -1.46 7.89 -4.04
N VAL A 60 -2.66 7.67 -3.54
CA VAL A 60 -2.95 7.46 -2.13
C VAL A 60 -3.17 5.98 -1.88
N TYR A 61 -2.53 5.47 -0.84
CA TYR A 61 -2.59 4.05 -0.47
C TYR A 61 -3.24 3.90 0.90
N LYS A 62 -4.19 2.97 1.05
CA LYS A 62 -4.84 2.66 2.33
C LYS A 62 -4.81 1.16 2.57
N GLN A 63 -4.63 0.75 3.82
CA GLN A 63 -4.77 -0.66 4.17
C GLN A 63 -6.25 -1.05 4.17
N GLY A 64 -6.56 -2.17 3.49
CA GLY A 64 -7.93 -2.66 3.36
C GLY A 64 -8.75 -1.89 2.32
N PHE A 65 -9.88 -2.48 1.94
CA PHE A 65 -10.85 -1.93 1.01
C PHE A 65 -12.20 -1.91 1.75
N TRP A 66 -12.48 -0.82 2.45
CA TRP A 66 -13.70 -0.56 3.22
C TRP A 66 -13.91 0.94 3.36
#